data_AF-A0A1U8IIS4-F1
#
_entry.id   AF-A0A1U8IIS4-F1
#
_cell.length_a   1.000
_cell.length_b   1.000
_cell.length_c   1.000
_cell.angle_alpha   90.00
_cell.angle_beta   90.00
_cell.angle_gamma   90.00
#
_symmetry.space_group_name_H-M   'P 1'
#
loop_
_entity.id
_entity.type
_entity.pdbx_description
1 polymer ?
#
loop_
_entity_poly.entity_id
_entity_poly.type
_entity_poly.pdbx_seq_one_letter_code
_entity_poly.pdbx_strand_id
1 'polypeptide(L)'
;MSEMSTLCGVDTCAIMYSPYKSPPEVWPSPMGVQQVLSKLETIPEMEKSKNMLNQKTFLSQKITKAAEQLKNHWNNIFATVKSLIVSIFGSTVGATTSSDSGSFSTSKGLS
;
A
#
# COMPACT_ATOMS: atom_id res chain seq x y z
N MET A 1 -27.71 -9.59 8.20
CA MET A 1 -26.74 -9.33 9.29
C MET A 1 -26.47 -10.56 10.16
N SER A 2 -27.42 -11.49 10.30
CA SER A 2 -27.22 -12.75 11.05
C SER A 2 -26.09 -13.63 10.51
N GLU A 3 -25.87 -13.63 9.19
CA GLU A 3 -24.84 -14.44 8.54
C GLU A 3 -23.44 -14.24 9.14
N MET A 4 -23.05 -13.01 9.50
CA MET A 4 -21.74 -12.77 10.12
C MET A 4 -21.61 -13.44 11.49
N SER A 5 -22.70 -13.44 12.28
CA SER A 5 -22.70 -14.11 13.57
C SER A 5 -22.66 -15.63 13.39
N THR A 6 -23.42 -16.15 12.43
CA THR A 6 -23.49 -17.60 12.14
C THR A 6 -22.20 -18.16 11.55
N LEU A 7 -21.60 -17.47 10.57
CA LEU A 7 -20.40 -17.97 9.87
C LEU A 7 -19.13 -17.78 10.69
N CYS A 8 -19.00 -16.64 11.40
CA CYS A 8 -17.77 -16.32 12.11
C CYS A 8 -17.84 -16.62 13.62
N GLY A 9 -19.01 -16.98 14.15
CA GLY A 9 -19.19 -17.28 15.58
C GLY A 9 -18.95 -16.06 16.47
N VAL A 10 -19.21 -14.85 15.97
CA VAL A 10 -18.98 -13.60 16.69
C VAL A 10 -20.30 -12.91 17.02
N ASP A 11 -20.32 -12.21 18.15
CA ASP A 11 -21.43 -11.33 18.51
C ASP A 11 -21.42 -10.11 17.57
N THR A 12 -22.53 -9.86 16.87
CA THR A 12 -22.65 -8.74 15.94
C THR A 12 -23.85 -7.88 16.27
N CYS A 13 -23.71 -6.58 16.07
CA CYS A 13 -24.78 -5.61 16.22
C CYS A 13 -24.62 -4.47 15.22
N ALA A 14 -25.73 -3.82 14.86
CA ALA A 14 -25.70 -2.62 14.02
C ALA A 14 -26.74 -1.60 14.48
N ILE A 15 -26.37 -0.33 14.39
CA ILE A 15 -27.24 0.82 14.66
C ILE A 15 -27.19 1.71 13.42
N MET A 16 -28.33 1.85 12.74
CA MET A 16 -28.44 2.59 11.49
C MET A 16 -29.34 3.81 11.68
N TYR A 17 -28.75 4.98 11.46
CA TYR A 17 -29.46 6.25 11.50
C TYR A 17 -29.92 6.64 10.09
N SER A 18 -31.19 7.01 9.97
CA SER A 18 -31.75 7.60 8.76
C SER A 18 -32.23 9.02 9.07
N PRO A 19 -31.93 10.02 8.24
CA PRO A 19 -32.44 11.37 8.46
C PRO A 19 -33.96 11.47 8.27
N TYR A 20 -34.58 10.45 7.67
CA TYR A 20 -36.02 10.42 7.37
C TYR A 20 -36.84 9.56 8.34
N LYS A 21 -36.18 8.81 9.23
CA LYS A 21 -36.83 7.91 10.17
C LYS A 21 -36.22 8.05 11.55
N SER A 22 -37.06 8.30 12.55
CA SER A 22 -36.75 8.16 13.97
C SER A 22 -37.71 7.14 14.59
N PRO A 23 -37.25 6.25 15.49
CA PRO A 23 -35.88 6.03 16.00
C PRO A 23 -34.95 5.29 15.00
N PRO A 24 -33.63 5.15 15.29
CA PRO A 24 -32.71 4.37 14.44
C PRO A 24 -33.13 2.90 14.33
N GLU A 25 -32.80 2.30 13.19
CA GLU A 25 -32.99 0.87 12.98
C GLU A 25 -31.85 0.11 13.67
N VAL A 26 -32.21 -0.84 14.53
CA VAL A 26 -31.26 -1.58 15.36
C VAL A 26 -31.38 -3.08 15.12
N TRP A 27 -30.23 -3.75 15.02
CA TRP A 27 -30.14 -5.20 14.80
C TRP A 27 -29.15 -5.82 15.80
N PRO A 28 -29.42 -7.00 16.38
CA PRO A 28 -30.55 -7.91 16.09
C PRO A 28 -31.88 -7.52 16.78
N SER A 29 -31.79 -6.88 17.93
CA SER A 29 -32.91 -6.29 18.67
C SER A 29 -32.35 -5.24 19.63
N PRO A 30 -33.16 -4.32 20.18
CA PRO A 30 -32.68 -3.34 21.15
C PRO A 30 -31.95 -3.99 22.33
N MET A 31 -32.50 -5.09 22.88
CA MET A 31 -31.88 -5.85 23.97
C MET A 31 -30.58 -6.53 23.53
N GLY A 32 -30.54 -7.11 22.33
CA GLY A 32 -29.33 -7.76 21.80
C GLY A 32 -28.19 -6.75 21.58
N VAL A 33 -28.50 -5.57 21.05
CA VAL A 33 -27.52 -4.48 20.90
C VAL A 33 -26.97 -4.05 22.26
N GLN A 34 -27.83 -3.87 23.27
CA GLN A 34 -27.39 -3.51 24.62
C GLN A 34 -26.44 -4.55 25.21
N GLN A 35 -26.73 -5.85 25.05
CA GLN A 35 -25.83 -6.91 25.51
C GLN A 35 -24.45 -6.85 24.84
N VAL A 36 -24.40 -6.62 23.53
CA VAL A 36 -23.13 -6.49 22.79
C VAL A 36 -22.37 -5.23 23.23
N LEU A 37 -23.07 -4.11 23.44
CA LEU A 37 -22.47 -2.87 23.93
C LEU A 37 -21.91 -3.01 25.34
N SER A 38 -22.64 -3.63 26.27
CA SER A 38 -22.14 -3.88 27.62
C SER A 38 -20.89 -4.77 27.61
N LYS A 39 -20.86 -5.80 26.76
CA LYS A 39 -19.63 -6.61 26.56
C LYS A 39 -18.49 -5.80 25.95
N LEU A 40 -18.78 -4.86 25.05
CA LEU A 40 -17.77 -4.00 24.44
C LEU A 40 -17.17 -3.01 25.46
N GLU A 41 -17.97 -2.54 26.41
CA GLU A 41 -17.54 -1.63 27.48
C GLU A 41 -16.66 -2.30 28.55
N THR A 42 -16.79 -3.63 28.73
CA THR A 42 -15.90 -4.37 29.64
C THR A 42 -14.52 -4.65 29.05
N ILE A 43 -14.33 -4.45 27.75
CA ILE A 43 -13.04 -4.64 27.07
C ILE A 43 -12.15 -3.41 27.30
N PRO A 44 -10.87 -3.57 27.71
CA PRO A 44 -9.94 -2.46 27.86
C PRO A 44 -9.76 -1.65 26.57
N GLU A 45 -9.66 -0.32 26.67
CA GLU A 45 -9.60 0.58 25.50
C GLU A 45 -8.43 0.27 24.54
N MET A 46 -7.28 -0.16 25.08
CA MET A 46 -6.13 -0.58 24.28
C MET A 46 -6.45 -1.80 23.40
N GLU A 47 -7.25 -2.73 23.91
CA GLU A 47 -7.65 -3.93 23.18
C GLU A 47 -8.78 -3.63 22.19
N LYS A 48 -9.74 -2.80 22.61
CA LYS A 48 -10.84 -2.33 21.76
C LYS A 48 -10.34 -1.58 20.52
N SER A 49 -9.41 -0.65 20.70
CA SER A 49 -8.89 0.19 19.61
C SER A 49 -7.99 -0.56 18.63
N LYS A 50 -7.39 -1.68 19.04
CA LYS A 50 -6.44 -2.48 18.24
C LYS A 50 -7.00 -2.86 16.86
N ASN A 51 -8.29 -3.19 16.79
CA ASN A 51 -8.94 -3.62 15.56
C ASN A 51 -10.12 -2.73 15.15
N MET A 52 -10.27 -1.57 15.79
CA MET A 52 -11.33 -0.63 15.44
C MET A 52 -10.97 0.06 14.12
N LEU A 53 -11.79 -0.16 13.10
CA LEU A 53 -11.56 0.36 11.75
C LEU A 53 -12.69 1.32 11.36
N ASN A 54 -12.30 2.44 10.76
CA ASN A 54 -13.22 3.36 10.11
C ASN A 54 -13.22 3.06 8.60
N GLN A 55 -14.36 3.19 7.94
CA GLN A 55 -14.49 2.88 6.51
C GLN A 55 -13.50 3.69 5.66
N LYS A 56 -13.37 4.99 5.95
CA LYS A 56 -12.42 5.87 5.23
C LYS A 56 -10.98 5.43 5.46
N THR A 57 -10.59 5.11 6.69
CA THR A 57 -9.20 4.70 6.99
C THR A 57 -8.89 3.34 6.38
N PHE A 58 -9.82 2.40 6.43
CA PHE A 58 -9.69 1.10 5.79
C PHE A 58 -9.50 1.22 4.28
N LEU A 59 -10.34 2.00 3.60
CA LEU A 59 -10.21 2.21 2.16
C LEU A 59 -8.87 2.89 1.80
N SER A 60 -8.48 3.93 2.53
CA SER A 60 -7.18 4.58 2.32
C SER A 60 -6.02 3.60 2.49
N GLN A 61 -6.02 2.77 3.54
CA GLN A 61 -5.00 1.75 3.75
C GLN A 61 -4.94 0.74 2.59
N LYS A 62 -6.10 0.32 2.07
CA LYS A 62 -6.17 -0.60 0.92
C LYS A 62 -5.59 0.04 -0.35
N ILE A 63 -5.91 1.31 -0.61
CA ILE A 63 -5.37 2.07 -1.75
C ILE A 63 -3.85 2.21 -1.63
N THR A 64 -3.35 2.65 -0.46
CA THR A 64 -1.91 2.79 -0.20
C THR A 64 -1.18 1.47 -0.41
N LYS A 65 -1.71 0.37 0.12
CA LYS A 65 -1.12 -0.96 -0.05
C LYS A 65 -1.05 -1.38 -1.53
N ALA A 66 -2.10 -1.12 -2.30
CA ALA A 66 -2.10 -1.40 -3.74
C ALA A 66 -1.07 -0.55 -4.50
N ALA A 67 -0.95 0.73 -4.15
CA ALA A 67 0.05 1.64 -4.74
C ALA A 67 1.49 1.20 -4.42
N GLU A 68 1.75 0.75 -3.19
CA GLU A 68 3.05 0.20 -2.80
C GLU A 68 3.39 -1.08 -3.56
N GLN A 69 2.42 -1.98 -3.74
CA GLN A 69 2.61 -3.19 -4.55
C GLN A 69 2.98 -2.85 -5.99
N LEU A 70 2.30 -1.86 -6.59
CA LEU A 70 2.61 -1.39 -7.93
C LEU A 70 4.02 -0.78 -7.99
N LYS A 71 4.39 0.08 -7.05
CA LYS A 71 5.73 0.67 -6.96
C LYS A 71 6.82 -0.40 -6.86
N ASN A 72 6.62 -1.41 -6.01
CA ASN A 72 7.56 -2.52 -5.85
C ASN A 72 7.70 -3.33 -7.14
N HIS A 73 6.59 -3.57 -7.85
CA HIS A 73 6.62 -4.24 -9.14
C HIS A 73 7.43 -3.45 -10.18
N TRP A 74 7.19 -2.14 -10.29
CA TRP A 74 7.98 -1.26 -11.17
C TRP A 74 9.46 -1.23 -10.82
N ASN A 75 9.80 -1.17 -9.53
CA ASN A 75 11.19 -1.20 -9.09
C ASN A 75 11.89 -2.51 -9.48
N ASN A 76 11.21 -3.64 -9.37
CA ASN A 76 11.75 -4.95 -9.77
C ASN A 76 11.98 -5.03 -11.29
N ILE A 77 11.02 -4.54 -12.09
CA ILE A 77 11.17 -4.47 -13.55
C ILE A 77 12.35 -3.57 -13.90
N PHE A 78 12.43 -2.39 -13.31
CA PHE A 78 13.50 -1.43 -13.56
C PHE A 78 14.88 -1.99 -13.19
N ALA A 79 14.99 -2.71 -12.07
CA ALA A 79 16.21 -3.41 -11.68
C ALA A 79 16.62 -4.47 -12.72
N THR A 80 15.65 -5.24 -13.22
CA THR A 80 15.88 -6.24 -14.27
C THR A 80 16.39 -5.59 -15.56
N VAL A 81 15.73 -4.53 -16.02
CA VAL A 81 16.11 -3.78 -17.23
C VAL A 81 17.51 -3.17 -17.08
N LYS A 82 17.80 -2.56 -15.93
CA LYS A 82 19.14 -2.03 -15.63
C LYS A 82 20.22 -3.10 -15.74
N SER A 83 19.99 -4.28 -15.17
CA SER A 83 20.93 -5.40 -15.25
C SER A 83 21.19 -5.84 -16.69
N LEU A 84 20.14 -5.90 -17.51
CA LEU A 84 20.27 -6.26 -18.93
C LEU A 84 21.07 -5.21 -19.70
N ILE A 85 20.80 -3.92 -19.48
CA ILE A 85 21.55 -2.81 -20.11
C ILE A 85 23.04 -2.89 -19.72
N VAL A 86 23.35 -3.07 -18.44
CA VAL A 86 24.74 -3.21 -17.99
C VAL A 86 25.42 -4.42 -18.65
N SER A 87 24.72 -5.53 -18.82
CA SER A 87 25.27 -6.72 -19.48
C SER A 87 25.57 -6.48 -20.98
N ILE A 88 24.71 -5.72 -21.67
CA ILE A 88 24.87 -5.42 -23.10
C ILE A 88 25.97 -4.36 -23.32
N PHE A 89 25.95 -3.27 -22.55
CA PHE A 89 26.80 -2.08 -22.79
C PHE A 89 28.05 -2.01 -21.90
N GLY A 90 28.12 -2.79 -20.82
CA GLY A 90 29.27 -2.83 -19.91
C GLY A 90 30.50 -3.54 -20.49
N SER A 91 30.32 -4.31 -21.58
CA SER A 91 31.42 -5.03 -22.25
C SER A 91 32.34 -4.13 -23.10
N THR A 92 32.06 -2.83 -23.25
CA THR A 92 32.80 -1.92 -24.15
C THR A 92 33.92 -1.09 -23.51
N VAL A 93 34.32 -1.35 -22.26
CA VAL A 93 35.52 -0.69 -21.66
C VAL A 93 36.64 -1.70 -21.49
N GLY A 94 37.32 -2.03 -22.60
CA GLY A 94 38.44 -2.99 -22.53
C GLY A 94 39.10 -3.37 -23.86
N ALA A 95 39.19 -2.49 -24.86
CA ALA A 95 40.07 -2.71 -26.02
C ALA A 95 40.34 -1.43 -26.84
N THR A 96 41.13 -0.49 -26.31
CA THR A 96 41.96 0.41 -27.14
C THR A 96 43.18 0.88 -26.36
N THR A 97 44.12 -0.04 -26.12
CA THR A 97 45.54 0.32 -25.99
C THR A 97 46.24 -0.15 -27.25
N SER A 98 46.43 0.75 -28.21
CA SER A 98 47.56 0.68 -29.15
C SER A 98 47.84 2.09 -29.62
N SER A 99 48.87 2.66 -28.99
CA SER A 99 49.88 3.52 -29.61
C SER A 99 49.69 3.79 -31.10
N ASP A 100 49.55 5.07 -31.46
CA ASP A 100 50.27 5.54 -32.64
C ASP A 100 50.82 6.95 -32.39
N SER A 101 52.15 7.00 -32.39
CA SER A 101 52.96 8.20 -32.34
C SER A 101 52.93 8.88 -33.71
N GLY A 102 52.23 10.00 -33.82
CA GLY A 102 52.20 10.83 -35.02
C GLY A 102 52.44 12.30 -34.67
N SER A 103 53.71 12.69 -34.61
CA SER A 103 54.16 14.08 -34.53
C SER A 103 53.85 14.84 -35.83
N PHE A 104 53.09 15.95 -35.76
CA PHE A 104 53.18 17.02 -36.78
C PHE A 104 52.89 18.41 -36.20
N SER A 105 53.98 19.16 -36.13
CA SER A 105 54.24 20.61 -36.12
C SER A 105 53.10 21.64 -36.06
N THR A 106 53.33 22.59 -35.14
CA THR A 106 52.88 23.98 -35.00
C THR A 106 52.58 24.74 -36.31
N SER A 107 51.49 25.51 -36.32
CA SER A 107 51.52 26.87 -36.86
C SER A 107 50.62 27.81 -36.06
N LYS A 108 51.24 28.84 -35.49
CA LYS A 108 50.60 30.07 -35.01
C LYS A 108 49.96 30.81 -36.20
N GLY A 109 48.89 31.56 -35.96
CA GLY A 109 48.28 32.41 -36.98
C GLY A 109 47.10 33.22 -36.46
N LEU A 110 47.43 34.39 -35.90
CA LEU A 110 46.57 35.48 -35.46
C LEU A 110 45.67 36.01 -36.60
N SER A 111 44.38 36.28 -36.35
CA SER A 111 43.81 37.64 -36.33
C SER A 111 42.33 37.63 -35.99
#